data_AF-A0A3C0B4N1-F1
#
_entry.id   AF-A0A3C0B4N1-F1
#
_cell.length_a   1.000
_cell.length_b   1.000
_cell.length_c   1.000
_cell.angle_alpha   90.00
_cell.angle_beta   90.00
_cell.angle_gamma   90.00
#
_symmetry.space_group_name_H-M   'P 1'
#
loop_
_entity.id
_entity.type
_entity.pdbx_description
1 polymer ?
#
loop_
_entity_poly.entity_id
_entity_poly.type
_entity_poly.pdbx_seq_one_letter_code
_entity_poly.pdbx_strand_id
1 'polypeptide(L)'
;SLPNNYGIGTFGPEAYAFVDFLKKAGQNIWQILPLGPTGPGDSPYQCYSAFALDPILIDLTHFVKKGWLESSDLKEAEKANSGRVDYAFANGSRSNIFKKVHDLFETSATQEEIADYEAFTSKQSYWLNDYALFKAIKETMAGKPWYEWPDEIRLSEAESLAQYKESLSQRIKYHKYLQFVANYQWLALKEYANKNSIEII
;
A
#
# COMPACT_ATOMS: atom_id res chain seq x y z
N SER A 1 -8.44 -1.86 16.99
CA SER A 1 -7.70 -2.12 15.74
C SER A 1 -6.65 -3.20 15.96
N LEU A 2 -6.09 -3.75 14.88
CA LEU A 2 -5.17 -4.89 14.93
C LEU A 2 -3.85 -4.51 15.65
N PRO A 3 -3.35 -5.34 16.58
CA PRO A 3 -2.05 -5.12 17.22
C PRO A 3 -0.92 -5.50 16.28
N ASN A 4 0.23 -4.82 16.34
CA ASN A 4 1.52 -5.34 15.85
C ASN A 4 2.69 -4.54 16.44
N ASN A 5 3.92 -4.97 16.12
CA ASN A 5 5.16 -4.32 16.54
C ASN A 5 5.76 -3.39 15.48
N TYR A 6 4.96 -2.94 14.51
CA TYR A 6 5.41 -2.13 13.36
C TYR A 6 4.65 -0.79 13.23
N GLY A 7 4.10 -0.31 14.34
CA GLY A 7 3.51 1.02 14.50
C GLY A 7 2.05 1.20 14.04
N ILE A 8 1.48 0.29 13.25
CA ILE A 8 0.09 0.33 12.78
C ILE A 8 -0.35 -1.05 12.30
N GLY A 9 -1.58 -1.47 12.61
CA GLY A 9 -2.14 -2.72 12.11
C GLY A 9 -2.12 -2.84 10.58
N THR A 10 -1.83 -4.04 10.08
CA THR A 10 -1.61 -4.33 8.66
C THR A 10 -2.48 -5.50 8.20
N PHE A 11 -2.38 -5.89 6.93
CA PHE A 11 -2.93 -7.15 6.39
C PHE A 11 -2.12 -8.39 6.81
N GLY A 12 -1.38 -8.29 7.92
CA GLY A 12 -0.45 -9.31 8.41
C GLY A 12 -1.10 -10.36 9.32
N PRO A 13 -0.28 -11.20 9.98
CA PRO A 13 -0.74 -12.31 10.82
C PRO A 13 -1.82 -11.95 11.84
N GLU A 14 -1.79 -10.73 12.37
CA GLU A 14 -2.76 -10.28 13.37
C GLU A 14 -4.15 -10.07 12.78
N ALA A 15 -4.27 -9.75 11.48
CA ALA A 15 -5.54 -9.73 10.77
C ALA A 15 -6.13 -11.14 10.62
N TYR A 16 -5.29 -12.13 10.30
CA TYR A 16 -5.70 -13.54 10.20
C TYR A 16 -6.10 -14.09 11.58
N ALA A 17 -5.34 -13.76 12.63
CA ALA A 17 -5.70 -14.12 14.00
C ALA A 17 -7.02 -13.47 14.45
N PHE A 18 -7.33 -12.27 13.96
CA PHE A 18 -8.61 -11.62 14.21
C PHE A 18 -9.77 -12.31 13.50
N VAL A 19 -9.58 -12.78 12.26
CA VAL A 19 -10.56 -13.64 11.58
C VAL A 19 -10.82 -14.92 12.37
N ASP A 20 -9.77 -15.59 12.85
CA ASP A 20 -9.89 -16.78 13.69
C ASP A 20 -10.66 -16.50 14.99
N PHE A 21 -10.41 -15.33 15.60
CA PHE A 21 -11.15 -14.88 16.77
C PHE A 21 -12.64 -14.68 16.47
N LEU A 22 -12.99 -13.99 15.39
CA LEU A 22 -14.38 -13.76 14.98
C LEU A 22 -15.12 -15.08 14.76
N LYS A 23 -14.48 -16.03 14.06
CA LYS A 23 -15.02 -17.37 13.84
C LYS A 23 -15.28 -18.10 15.16
N LYS A 24 -14.32 -18.09 16.09
CA LYS A 24 -14.48 -18.72 17.42
C LYS A 24 -15.59 -18.06 18.25
N ALA A 25 -15.80 -16.77 18.06
CA ALA A 25 -16.86 -15.99 18.71
C ALA A 25 -18.23 -16.13 18.04
N GLY A 26 -18.35 -16.95 16.99
CA GLY A 26 -19.61 -17.14 16.24
C GLY A 26 -20.06 -15.89 15.48
N GLN A 27 -19.14 -14.97 15.18
CA GLN A 27 -19.41 -13.80 14.36
C GLN A 27 -19.26 -14.16 12.88
N ASN A 28 -19.97 -13.45 12.00
CA ASN A 28 -19.94 -13.68 10.56
C ASN A 28 -19.62 -12.40 9.77
N ILE A 29 -19.44 -11.26 10.44
CA ILE A 29 -19.22 -9.96 9.81
C ILE A 29 -18.02 -9.28 10.46
N TRP A 30 -17.12 -8.77 9.63
CA TRP A 30 -16.08 -7.82 10.02
C TRP A 30 -16.28 -6.52 9.24
N GLN A 31 -16.74 -5.48 9.92
CA GLN A 31 -16.84 -4.16 9.30
C GLN A 31 -15.51 -3.39 9.40
N ILE A 32 -15.11 -2.75 8.32
CA ILE A 32 -13.91 -1.91 8.22
C ILE A 32 -14.24 -0.48 7.78
N LEU A 33 -13.28 0.42 8.01
CA LEU A 33 -13.29 1.76 7.43
C LEU A 33 -12.68 1.71 6.02
N PRO A 34 -12.81 2.78 5.20
CA PRO A 34 -12.15 2.81 3.90
C PRO A 34 -10.64 2.55 4.00
N LEU A 35 -10.10 1.79 3.07
CA LEU A 35 -8.69 1.36 3.07
C LEU A 35 -7.78 2.26 2.23
N GLY A 36 -8.27 3.42 1.81
CA GLY A 36 -7.56 4.27 0.86
C GLY A 36 -6.42 5.08 1.48
N PRO A 37 -5.44 5.52 0.65
CA PRO A 37 -4.31 6.31 1.11
C PRO A 37 -4.77 7.66 1.66
N THR A 38 -4.51 7.88 2.95
CA THR A 38 -5.03 9.05 3.69
C THR A 38 -4.29 10.35 3.37
N GLY A 39 -5.03 11.47 3.36
CA GLY A 39 -4.50 12.82 3.24
C GLY A 39 -4.08 13.43 4.59
N PRO A 40 -3.82 14.75 4.64
CA PRO A 40 -3.57 15.44 5.91
C PRO A 40 -4.70 15.20 6.91
N GLY A 41 -4.35 14.83 8.14
CA GLY A 41 -5.28 14.47 9.20
C GLY A 41 -5.60 12.97 9.31
N ASP A 42 -4.97 12.13 8.46
CA ASP A 42 -4.97 10.66 8.55
C ASP A 42 -6.37 10.01 8.55
N SER A 43 -7.37 10.75 8.04
CA SER A 43 -8.75 10.30 7.99
C SER A 43 -8.98 9.33 6.82
N PRO A 44 -9.50 8.11 7.09
CA PRO A 44 -9.92 7.17 6.04
C PRO A 44 -11.00 7.72 5.09
N TYR A 45 -11.68 8.80 5.46
CA TYR A 45 -12.72 9.41 4.63
C TYR A 45 -12.19 10.54 3.74
N GLN A 46 -10.89 10.86 3.84
CA GLN A 46 -10.22 11.88 3.04
C GLN A 46 -9.01 11.26 2.31
N CYS A 47 -9.30 10.41 1.33
CA CYS A 47 -8.29 9.66 0.58
C CYS A 47 -7.81 10.39 -0.67
N TYR A 48 -6.56 10.12 -1.06
CA TYR A 48 -6.02 10.58 -2.35
C TYR A 48 -6.61 9.85 -3.57
N SER A 49 -7.25 8.70 -3.35
CA SER A 49 -7.85 7.89 -4.40
C SER A 49 -9.03 7.10 -3.84
N ALA A 50 -10.08 6.96 -4.65
CA ALA A 50 -11.23 6.11 -4.35
C ALA A 50 -10.97 4.61 -4.64
N PHE A 51 -9.86 4.29 -5.31
CA PHE A 51 -9.53 2.93 -5.76
C PHE A 51 -8.30 2.34 -5.06
N ALA A 52 -7.30 3.18 -4.77
CA ALA A 52 -6.02 2.72 -4.22
C ALA A 52 -6.18 2.23 -2.78
N LEU A 53 -5.31 1.29 -2.38
CA LEU A 53 -5.12 0.87 -1.00
C LEU A 53 -3.98 1.66 -0.36
N ASP A 54 -4.09 1.98 0.93
CA ASP A 54 -3.03 2.65 1.69
C ASP A 54 -1.83 1.70 1.87
N PRO A 55 -0.65 2.01 1.29
CA PRO A 55 0.52 1.17 1.44
C PRO A 55 0.98 0.99 2.90
N ILE A 56 0.55 1.87 3.81
CA ILE A 56 0.88 1.75 5.23
C ILE A 56 0.35 0.44 5.84
N LEU A 57 -0.71 -0.13 5.25
CA LEU A 57 -1.37 -1.37 5.67
C LEU A 57 -0.66 -2.64 5.17
N ILE A 58 0.38 -2.51 4.34
CA ILE A 58 1.19 -3.65 3.90
C ILE A 58 1.92 -4.26 5.11
N ASP A 59 1.77 -5.57 5.29
CA ASP A 59 2.54 -6.35 6.25
C ASP A 59 4.00 -6.45 5.81
N LEU A 60 4.91 -5.96 6.66
CA LEU A 60 6.34 -5.98 6.41
C LEU A 60 6.94 -7.38 6.62
N THR A 61 6.34 -8.20 7.50
CA THR A 61 6.87 -9.55 7.78
C THR A 61 6.73 -10.48 6.59
N HIS A 62 5.81 -10.18 5.67
CA HIS A 62 5.66 -10.85 4.39
C HIS A 62 6.99 -10.92 3.62
N PHE A 63 7.73 -9.81 3.55
CA PHE A 63 8.98 -9.75 2.80
C PHE A 63 10.11 -10.55 3.46
N VAL A 64 10.09 -10.68 4.80
CA VAL A 64 11.02 -11.55 5.53
C VAL A 64 10.70 -13.02 5.27
N LYS A 65 9.42 -13.41 5.34
CA LYS A 65 8.98 -14.78 5.04
C LYS A 65 9.30 -15.21 3.61
N LYS A 66 9.28 -14.26 2.68
CA LYS A 66 9.67 -14.45 1.27
C LYS A 66 11.20 -14.57 1.08
N GLY A 67 11.99 -14.26 2.09
CA GLY A 67 13.46 -14.23 2.01
C GLY A 67 14.02 -13.01 1.28
N TRP A 68 13.21 -11.97 1.08
CA TRP A 68 13.64 -10.71 0.44
C TRP A 68 14.28 -9.75 1.42
N LEU A 69 13.80 -9.77 2.66
CA LEU A 69 14.35 -8.98 3.76
C LEU A 69 14.83 -9.90 4.88
N GLU A 70 15.80 -9.42 5.64
CA GLU A 70 16.12 -9.97 6.94
C GLU A 70 15.29 -9.26 8.02
N SER A 71 15.15 -9.86 9.21
CA SER A 71 14.47 -9.19 10.33
C SER A 71 15.16 -7.88 10.73
N SER A 72 16.48 -7.80 10.55
CA SER A 72 17.30 -6.60 10.76
C SER A 72 16.87 -5.42 9.88
N ASP A 73 16.33 -5.67 8.68
CA ASP A 73 15.84 -4.64 7.77
C ASP A 73 14.57 -3.95 8.29
N LEU A 74 13.83 -4.60 9.19
CA LEU A 74 12.59 -4.06 9.75
C LEU A 74 12.80 -3.16 10.97
N LYS A 75 14.05 -3.03 11.44
CA LYS A 75 14.40 -2.33 12.69
C LYS A 75 13.91 -0.87 12.71
N GLU A 76 13.91 -0.19 11.57
CA GLU A 76 13.43 1.20 11.46
C GLU A 76 11.91 1.31 11.69
N ALA A 77 11.16 0.26 11.39
CA ALA A 77 9.72 0.20 11.57
C ALA A 77 9.30 -0.40 12.92
N GLU A 78 10.21 -1.03 13.66
CA GLU A 78 9.92 -1.61 14.97
C GLU A 78 9.48 -0.53 15.96
N LYS A 79 8.26 -0.70 16.49
CA LYS A 79 7.69 0.17 17.52
C LYS A 79 6.77 -0.65 18.40
N ALA A 80 7.00 -0.60 19.70
CA ALA A 80 6.17 -1.27 20.67
C ALA A 80 4.69 -0.84 20.52
N ASN A 81 3.79 -1.82 20.60
CA ASN A 81 2.37 -1.55 20.51
C ASN A 81 1.90 -0.69 21.69
N SER A 82 1.53 0.55 21.42
CA SER A 82 1.00 1.50 22.41
C SER A 82 -0.53 1.57 22.44
N GLY A 83 -1.22 0.81 21.57
CA GLY A 83 -2.66 0.95 21.31
C GLY A 83 -3.05 2.19 20.50
N ARG A 84 -2.09 3.05 20.13
CA ARG A 84 -2.29 4.24 19.29
C ARG A 84 -1.30 4.26 18.12
N VAL A 85 -1.77 4.75 16.98
CA VAL A 85 -0.97 4.92 15.78
C VAL A 85 -0.31 6.29 15.78
N ASP A 86 0.99 6.30 15.49
CA ASP A 86 1.74 7.50 15.13
C ASP A 86 1.95 7.46 13.62
N TYR A 87 1.10 8.16 12.88
CA TYR A 87 1.06 8.10 11.41
C TYR A 87 2.32 8.67 10.77
N ALA A 88 2.92 9.71 11.37
CA ALA A 88 4.18 10.27 10.89
C ALA A 88 5.30 9.23 10.99
N PHE A 89 5.42 8.54 12.13
CA PHE A 89 6.36 7.43 12.29
C PHE A 89 6.05 6.29 11.31
N ALA A 90 4.80 5.83 11.25
CA ALA A 90 4.43 4.65 10.47
C ALA A 90 4.65 4.86 8.95
N ASN A 91 4.36 6.07 8.43
CA ASN A 91 4.66 6.43 7.05
C ASN A 91 6.17 6.56 6.81
N GLY A 92 6.89 7.24 7.72
CA GLY A 92 8.33 7.49 7.56
C GLY A 92 9.17 6.21 7.60
N SER A 93 8.91 5.32 8.56
CA SER A 93 9.71 4.12 8.81
C SER A 93 9.61 3.05 7.72
N ARG A 94 8.59 3.12 6.85
CA ARG A 94 8.41 2.18 5.74
C ARG A 94 9.13 2.60 4.46
N SER A 95 9.60 3.85 4.37
CA SER A 95 10.11 4.40 3.11
C SER A 95 11.33 3.63 2.58
N ASN A 96 12.33 3.41 3.43
CA ASN A 96 13.54 2.65 3.07
C ASN A 96 13.22 1.18 2.79
N ILE A 97 12.33 0.59 3.59
CA ILE A 97 11.91 -0.81 3.46
C ILE A 97 11.22 -1.03 2.11
N PHE A 98 10.23 -0.20 1.78
CA PHE A 98 9.49 -0.25 0.52
C PHE A 98 10.38 0.01 -0.69
N LYS A 99 11.32 0.94 -0.59
CA LYS A 99 12.31 1.14 -1.65
C LYS A 99 13.14 -0.13 -1.86
N LYS A 100 13.69 -0.70 -0.79
CA LYS A 100 14.51 -1.92 -0.86
C LYS A 100 13.75 -3.10 -1.49
N VAL A 101 12.51 -3.34 -1.10
CA VAL A 101 11.73 -4.46 -1.68
C VAL A 101 11.31 -4.20 -3.12
N HIS A 102 11.08 -2.96 -3.52
CA HIS A 102 10.85 -2.63 -4.93
C HIS A 102 12.11 -2.89 -5.77
N ASP A 103 13.27 -2.44 -5.29
CA ASP A 103 14.55 -2.66 -5.98
C ASP A 103 14.83 -4.18 -6.14
N LEU A 104 14.55 -4.97 -5.09
CA LEU A 104 14.65 -6.43 -5.14
C LEU A 104 13.63 -7.06 -6.10
N PHE A 105 12.41 -6.52 -6.18
CA PHE A 105 11.43 -6.98 -7.17
C PHE A 105 11.96 -6.78 -8.59
N GLU A 106 12.50 -5.59 -8.90
CA GLU A 106 13.01 -5.31 -10.24
C GLU A 106 14.21 -6.19 -10.63
N THR A 107 15.04 -6.63 -9.67
CA THR A 107 16.24 -7.42 -9.97
C THR A 107 16.09 -8.93 -9.80
N SER A 108 15.13 -9.37 -8.99
CA SER A 108 15.12 -10.74 -8.45
C SER A 108 13.75 -11.39 -8.39
N ALA A 109 12.69 -10.71 -8.87
CA ALA A 109 11.37 -11.34 -8.99
C ALA A 109 11.41 -12.54 -9.93
N THR A 110 10.62 -13.57 -9.59
CA THR A 110 10.45 -14.74 -10.44
C THR A 110 9.60 -14.39 -11.67
N GLN A 111 9.64 -15.22 -12.72
CA GLN A 111 8.79 -15.01 -13.90
C GLN A 111 7.29 -15.02 -13.55
N GLU A 112 6.89 -15.83 -12.57
CA GLU A 112 5.52 -15.89 -12.08
C GLU A 112 5.10 -14.58 -11.39
N GLU A 113 5.97 -14.02 -10.53
CA GLU A 113 5.71 -12.76 -9.85
C GLU A 113 5.63 -11.57 -10.81
N ILE A 114 6.48 -11.57 -11.83
CA ILE A 114 6.44 -10.58 -12.91
C ILE A 114 5.12 -10.69 -13.67
N ALA A 115 4.69 -11.91 -14.03
CA ALA A 115 3.43 -12.15 -14.72
C ALA A 115 2.22 -11.70 -13.89
N ASP A 116 2.20 -11.98 -12.58
CA ASP A 116 1.15 -11.53 -11.66
C ASP A 116 1.09 -9.99 -11.56
N TYR A 117 2.25 -9.34 -11.48
CA TYR A 117 2.36 -7.89 -11.48
C TYR A 117 1.87 -7.27 -12.79
N GLU A 118 2.25 -7.83 -13.94
CA GLU A 118 1.79 -7.38 -15.26
C GLU A 118 0.28 -7.58 -15.43
N ALA A 119 -0.25 -8.73 -15.01
CA ALA A 119 -1.69 -8.99 -15.02
C ALA A 119 -2.45 -8.00 -14.15
N PHE A 120 -1.96 -7.70 -12.94
CA PHE A 120 -2.53 -6.69 -12.06
C PHE A 120 -2.49 -5.30 -12.70
N THR A 121 -1.33 -4.85 -13.17
CA THR A 121 -1.16 -3.49 -13.74
C THR A 121 -1.97 -3.30 -15.01
N SER A 122 -2.09 -4.33 -15.85
CA SER A 122 -2.96 -4.34 -17.02
C SER A 122 -4.43 -4.22 -16.62
N LYS A 123 -4.90 -5.10 -15.72
CA LYS A 123 -6.29 -5.13 -15.23
C LYS A 123 -6.72 -3.83 -14.55
N GLN A 124 -5.82 -3.20 -13.80
CA GLN A 124 -6.10 -2.00 -13.02
C GLN A 124 -5.68 -0.70 -13.73
N SER A 125 -5.24 -0.77 -14.98
CA SER A 125 -4.67 0.35 -15.74
C SER A 125 -5.55 1.60 -15.78
N TYR A 126 -6.88 1.43 -15.78
CA TYR A 126 -7.86 2.52 -15.87
C TYR A 126 -7.81 3.53 -14.71
N TRP A 127 -7.28 3.16 -13.54
CA TRP A 127 -7.08 4.07 -12.41
C TRP A 127 -5.62 4.08 -11.92
N LEU A 128 -4.93 2.95 -12.04
CA LEU A 128 -3.60 2.77 -11.46
C LEU A 128 -2.56 3.66 -12.14
N ASN A 129 -2.68 3.88 -13.45
CA ASN A 129 -1.76 4.72 -14.21
C ASN A 129 -1.79 6.17 -13.72
N ASP A 130 -2.99 6.73 -13.58
CA ASP A 130 -3.15 8.12 -13.14
C ASP A 130 -2.83 8.27 -11.65
N TYR A 131 -3.20 7.31 -10.81
CA TYR A 131 -2.84 7.31 -9.40
C TYR A 131 -1.32 7.28 -9.20
N ALA A 132 -0.61 6.39 -9.89
CA ALA A 132 0.84 6.26 -9.74
C ALA A 132 1.58 7.51 -10.25
N LEU A 133 1.12 8.10 -11.36
CA LEU A 133 1.64 9.38 -11.86
C LEU A 133 1.36 10.52 -10.88
N PHE A 134 0.13 10.64 -10.39
CA PHE A 134 -0.26 11.64 -9.40
C PHE A 134 0.62 11.55 -8.15
N LYS A 135 0.84 10.35 -7.61
CA LYS A 135 1.70 10.15 -6.43
C LYS A 135 3.15 10.55 -6.71
N ALA A 136 3.69 10.15 -7.86
CA ALA A 136 5.06 10.50 -8.24
C ALA A 136 5.24 12.02 -8.40
N ILE A 137 4.30 12.71 -9.06
CA ILE A 137 4.32 14.18 -9.18
C ILE A 137 4.18 14.84 -7.81
N LYS A 138 3.25 14.35 -6.98
CA LYS A 138 3.02 14.92 -5.65
C LYS A 138 4.28 14.94 -4.79
N GLU A 139 5.14 13.94 -4.92
CA GLU A 139 6.42 13.89 -4.21
C GLU A 139 7.40 14.96 -4.69
N THR A 140 7.47 15.23 -6.01
CA THR A 140 8.31 16.33 -6.54
C THR A 140 7.78 17.71 -6.13
N MET A 141 6.49 17.80 -5.84
CA MET A 141 5.81 19.01 -5.37
C MET A 141 5.80 19.15 -3.83
N ALA A 142 6.66 18.41 -3.11
CA ALA A 142 6.78 18.44 -1.64
C ALA A 142 5.44 18.20 -0.91
N GLY A 143 4.55 17.38 -1.49
CA GLY A 143 3.26 17.04 -0.89
C GLY A 143 2.15 18.06 -1.13
N LYS A 144 2.38 19.13 -1.90
CA LYS A 144 1.34 20.12 -2.22
C LYS A 144 0.10 19.48 -2.89
N PRO A 145 -1.11 20.01 -2.65
CA PRO A 145 -2.31 19.55 -3.36
C PRO A 145 -2.24 19.90 -4.85
N TRP A 146 -2.95 19.13 -5.68
CA TRP A 146 -2.82 19.24 -7.15
C TRP A 146 -3.26 20.60 -7.72
N TYR A 147 -4.18 21.28 -7.05
CA TYR A 147 -4.64 22.61 -7.47
C TYR A 147 -3.61 23.72 -7.23
N GLU A 148 -2.49 23.43 -6.55
CA GLU A 148 -1.34 24.33 -6.39
C GLU A 148 -0.16 23.99 -7.31
N TRP A 149 -0.32 22.97 -8.17
CA TRP A 149 0.73 22.58 -9.11
C TRP A 149 0.80 23.55 -10.30
N PRO A 150 1.93 23.58 -11.03
CA PRO A 150 2.05 24.34 -12.28
C PRO A 150 0.90 24.02 -13.24
N ASP A 151 0.45 25.04 -13.98
CA ASP A 151 -0.75 24.97 -14.82
C ASP A 151 -0.66 23.86 -15.85
N GLU A 152 0.51 23.62 -16.42
CA GLU A 152 0.75 22.58 -17.42
C GLU A 152 0.46 21.16 -16.91
N ILE A 153 0.61 20.93 -15.60
CA ILE A 153 0.26 19.66 -14.96
C ILE A 153 -1.15 19.69 -14.39
N ARG A 154 -1.52 20.79 -13.72
CA ARG A 154 -2.85 20.98 -13.13
C ARG A 154 -3.96 20.90 -14.19
N LEU A 155 -3.72 21.39 -15.39
CA LEU A 155 -4.61 21.36 -16.54
C LEU A 155 -4.39 20.14 -17.44
N SER A 156 -3.48 19.25 -17.07
CA SER A 156 -3.23 17.97 -17.76
C SER A 156 -2.81 18.14 -19.22
N GLU A 157 -1.90 19.08 -19.50
CA GLU A 157 -1.34 19.26 -20.84
C GLU A 157 -0.61 18.00 -21.28
N ALA A 158 -0.96 17.48 -22.46
CA ALA A 158 -0.53 16.16 -22.90
C ALA A 158 1.00 16.01 -23.00
N GLU A 159 1.68 17.06 -23.49
CA GLU A 159 3.15 17.07 -23.63
C GLU A 159 3.84 17.07 -22.27
N SER A 160 3.42 17.97 -21.37
CA SER A 160 3.94 18.06 -20.01
C SER A 160 3.72 16.75 -19.25
N LEU A 161 2.53 16.16 -19.32
CA LEU A 161 2.27 14.85 -18.73
C LEU A 161 3.15 13.74 -19.32
N ALA A 162 3.46 13.77 -20.62
CA ALA A 162 4.36 12.80 -21.23
C ALA A 162 5.79 12.94 -20.68
N GLN A 163 6.30 14.17 -20.54
CA GLN A 163 7.61 14.45 -19.95
C GLN A 163 7.70 13.97 -18.49
N TYR A 164 6.65 14.19 -17.69
CA TYR A 164 6.59 13.68 -16.32
C TYR A 164 6.49 12.15 -16.26
N LYS A 165 5.74 11.52 -17.17
CA LYS A 165 5.68 10.05 -17.26
C LYS A 165 7.04 9.44 -17.57
N GLU A 166 7.81 10.06 -18.44
CA GLU A 166 9.16 9.61 -18.80
C GLU A 166 10.14 9.83 -17.63
N SER A 167 10.26 11.06 -17.15
CA SER A 167 11.20 11.45 -16.09
C SER A 167 10.92 10.76 -14.75
N LEU A 168 9.66 10.46 -14.43
CA LEU A 168 9.26 9.79 -13.20
C LEU A 168 8.94 8.30 -13.38
N SER A 169 9.32 7.70 -14.51
CA SER A 169 9.00 6.31 -14.85
C SER A 169 9.31 5.31 -13.73
N GLN A 170 10.49 5.41 -13.10
CA GLN A 170 10.87 4.54 -11.98
C GLN A 170 10.01 4.75 -10.74
N ARG A 171 9.62 6.01 -10.47
CA ARG A 171 8.76 6.31 -9.32
C ARG A 171 7.31 5.87 -9.55
N ILE A 172 6.84 5.96 -10.79
CA ILE A 172 5.53 5.43 -11.21
C ILE A 172 5.51 3.91 -11.01
N LYS A 173 6.55 3.19 -11.44
CA LYS A 173 6.66 1.74 -11.20
C LYS A 173 6.64 1.40 -9.72
N TYR A 174 7.38 2.15 -8.89
CA TYR A 174 7.36 1.98 -7.45
C TYR A 174 5.94 2.09 -6.86
N HIS A 175 5.17 3.12 -7.24
CA HIS A 175 3.81 3.26 -6.72
C HIS A 175 2.86 2.16 -7.24
N LYS A 176 3.05 1.71 -8.48
CA LYS A 176 2.31 0.56 -9.03
C LYS A 176 2.61 -0.72 -8.25
N TYR A 177 3.89 -0.96 -7.95
CA TYR A 177 4.33 -2.11 -7.18
C TYR A 177 3.73 -2.12 -5.77
N LEU A 178 3.69 -0.97 -5.08
CA LEU A 178 3.04 -0.91 -3.76
C LEU A 178 1.55 -1.24 -3.82
N GLN A 179 0.84 -0.78 -4.85
CA GLN A 179 -0.56 -1.16 -5.04
C GLN A 179 -0.73 -2.64 -5.36
N PHE A 180 0.18 -3.23 -6.14
CA PHE A 180 0.21 -4.67 -6.40
C PHE A 180 0.35 -5.46 -5.10
N VAL A 181 1.34 -5.13 -4.27
CA VAL A 181 1.57 -5.83 -2.99
C VAL A 181 0.39 -5.65 -2.03
N ALA A 182 -0.10 -4.42 -1.87
CA ALA A 182 -1.26 -4.15 -1.01
C ALA A 182 -2.50 -4.94 -1.47
N ASN A 183 -2.77 -4.95 -2.78
CA ASN A 183 -3.88 -5.71 -3.35
C ASN A 183 -3.72 -7.22 -3.16
N TYR A 184 -2.51 -7.75 -3.36
CA TYR A 184 -2.22 -9.17 -3.13
C TYR A 184 -2.52 -9.57 -1.68
N GLN A 185 -1.98 -8.82 -0.71
CA GLN A 185 -2.21 -9.13 0.71
C GLN A 185 -3.66 -8.95 1.13
N TRP A 186 -4.32 -7.88 0.64
CA TRP A 186 -5.73 -7.64 0.92
C TRP A 186 -6.64 -8.75 0.39
N LEU A 187 -6.44 -9.17 -0.87
CA LEU A 187 -7.24 -10.25 -1.46
C LEU A 187 -7.00 -11.59 -0.76
N ALA A 188 -5.76 -11.89 -0.38
CA ALA A 188 -5.45 -13.11 0.38
C ALA A 188 -6.13 -13.11 1.76
N LEU A 189 -6.17 -11.97 2.46
CA LEU A 189 -6.88 -11.83 3.73
C LEU A 189 -8.39 -11.96 3.54
N LYS A 190 -8.96 -11.29 2.53
CA LYS A 190 -10.39 -11.37 2.23
C LYS A 190 -10.81 -12.79 1.86
N GLU A 191 -10.01 -13.49 1.06
CA GLU A 191 -10.26 -14.89 0.72
C GLU A 191 -10.24 -15.78 1.97
N TYR A 192 -9.27 -15.56 2.86
CA TYR A 192 -9.19 -16.29 4.13
C TYR A 192 -10.39 -16.02 5.05
N ALA A 193 -10.83 -14.77 5.15
CA ALA A 193 -12.04 -14.40 5.89
C ALA A 193 -13.28 -15.12 5.33
N ASN A 194 -13.48 -15.06 4.01
CA ASN A 194 -14.59 -15.71 3.33
C ASN A 194 -14.58 -17.23 3.51
N LYS A 195 -13.40 -17.89 3.41
CA LYS A 195 -13.23 -19.33 3.69
C LYS A 195 -13.64 -19.69 5.13
N ASN A 196 -13.56 -18.74 6.05
CA ASN A 196 -13.99 -18.90 7.44
C ASN A 196 -15.41 -18.36 7.71
N SER A 197 -16.20 -18.10 6.66
CA SER A 197 -17.58 -17.57 6.75
C SER A 197 -17.67 -16.21 7.44
N ILE A 198 -16.59 -15.41 7.34
CA ILE A 198 -16.55 -14.02 7.76
C ILE A 198 -16.62 -13.12 6.52
N GLU A 199 -17.71 -12.40 6.36
CA GLU A 199 -17.87 -11.37 5.34
C GLU A 199 -17.21 -10.07 5.81
N ILE A 200 -16.40 -9.45 4.95
CA ILE A 200 -15.82 -8.14 5.22
C ILE A 200 -16.65 -7.06 4.54
N ILE A 201 -17.14 -6.10 5.33
CA ILE A 201 -17.98 -4.96 4.90
C ILE A 201 -17.17 -3.67 4.99
#